data_AF-A0A3D8IDI5-F1
#
_entry.id   AF-A0A3D8IDI5-F1
#
_cell.length_a   1.000
_cell.length_b   1.000
_cell.length_c   1.000
_cell.angle_alpha   90.00
_cell.angle_beta   90.00
_cell.angle_gamma   90.00
#
_symmetry.space_group_name_H-M   'P 1'
#
loop_
_entity.id
_entity.type
_entity.pdbx_description
1 polymer ?
#
loop_
_entity_poly.entity_id
_entity_poly.type
_entity_poly.pdbx_seq_one_letter_code
_entity_poly.pdbx_strand_id
1 'polypeptide(L)' 'MEVAITIKNADKNMIKAIKAILQTQPSLDFRIDTIEPKLSKRTIKAIKAVECGDVIRCKDFEDFKKKVLE' A
#
# COMPACT_ATOMS: atom_id res chain seq x y z
N MET A 1 3.29 28.94 -13.91
CA MET A 1 2.21 27.96 -14.14
C MET A 1 2.44 26.83 -13.17
N GLU A 2 1.49 26.57 -12.28
CA GLU A 2 1.59 25.49 -11.29
C GLU A 2 0.90 24.25 -11.85
N VAL A 3 1.55 23.09 -11.75
CA VAL A 3 1.00 21.80 -12.19
C VAL A 3 0.77 20.92 -10.97
N ALA A 4 -0.50 20.64 -10.66
CA ALA A 4 -0.90 19.75 -9.58
C ALA A 4 -1.05 18.32 -10.10
N ILE A 5 -0.34 17.37 -9.48
CA ILE A 5 -0.41 15.95 -9.81
C ILE A 5 -0.98 15.21 -8.60
N THR A 6 -2.17 14.63 -8.77
CA THR A 6 -2.77 13.76 -7.75
C THR A 6 -2.45 12.30 -8.05
N ILE A 7 -1.87 11.59 -7.10
CA ILE A 7 -1.56 10.17 -7.26
C ILE A 7 -2.27 9.37 -6.16
N LYS A 8 -3.08 8.39 -6.60
CA LYS A 8 -3.82 7.49 -5.70
C LYS A 8 -3.08 6.16 -5.58
N ASN A 9 -2.97 5.63 -4.36
CA ASN A 9 -2.35 4.33 -4.08
C ASN A 9 -0.91 4.18 -4.63
N ALA A 10 -0.15 5.27 -4.66
CA ALA A 10 1.21 5.26 -5.19
C ALA A 10 2.19 4.56 -4.24
N ASP A 11 3.05 3.72 -4.79
CA ASP A 11 4.20 3.20 -4.03
C ASP A 11 5.17 4.34 -3.67
N LYS A 12 5.85 4.20 -2.53
CA LYS A 12 6.82 5.21 -2.05
C LYS A 12 7.95 5.44 -3.04
N ASN A 13 8.40 4.41 -3.76
CA ASN A 13 9.46 4.55 -4.76
C ASN A 13 8.97 5.25 -6.02
N MET A 14 7.71 5.04 -6.39
CA MET A 14 7.08 5.76 -7.50
C MET A 14 6.99 7.27 -7.21
N ILE A 15 6.57 7.65 -5.99
CA ILE A 15 6.52 9.06 -5.58
C ILE A 15 7.93 9.68 -5.61
N LYS A 16 8.95 8.96 -5.15
CA LYS A 16 10.35 9.43 -5.21
C LYS A 16 10.84 9.63 -6.64
N ALA A 17 10.55 8.69 -7.53
CA ALA A 17 10.93 8.79 -8.94
C ALA A 17 10.27 10.00 -9.61
N ILE A 18 8.98 10.23 -9.36
CA ILE A 18 8.26 11.39 -9.89
C ILE A 18 8.88 12.67 -9.36
N LYS A 19 9.14 12.78 -8.05
CA LYS A 19 9.82 13.95 -7.46
C LYS A 19 11.18 14.22 -8.12
N ALA A 20 11.98 13.18 -8.35
CA ALA A 20 13.29 13.31 -8.99
C ALA A 20 13.18 13.84 -10.44
N ILE A 21 12.21 13.35 -11.20
CA ILE A 21 11.95 13.83 -12.57
C ILE A 21 11.55 15.31 -12.55
N LEU A 22 10.64 15.70 -11.66
CA LEU A 22 10.15 17.08 -11.58
C LEU A 22 11.24 18.07 -11.16
N GLN A 23 12.19 17.64 -10.33
CA GLN A 23 13.37 18.45 -9.96
C GLN A 23 14.27 18.79 -11.16
N THR A 24 14.21 18.03 -12.26
CA THR A 24 14.96 18.35 -13.49
C THR A 24 14.33 19.49 -14.30
N GLN A 25 13.11 19.92 -13.96
CA GLN A 25 12.38 21.00 -14.63
C GLN A 25 12.12 22.18 -13.68
N PRO A 26 13.14 23.00 -13.37
CA PRO A 26 13.06 24.05 -12.33
C PRO A 26 12.12 25.22 -12.68
N SER A 27 11.70 25.35 -13.93
CA SER A 27 10.77 26.40 -14.38
C SER A 27 9.30 26.11 -14.09
N LEU A 28 8.98 24.89 -13.65
CA LEU A 28 7.62 24.45 -13.37
C LEU A 28 7.47 24.25 -11.86
N ASP A 29 6.46 24.90 -11.29
CA ASP A 29 6.09 24.70 -9.89
C ASP A 29 5.15 23.49 -9.81
N PHE A 30 5.49 22.52 -8.97
CA PHE A 30 4.77 21.25 -8.89
C PHE A 30 4.32 20.94 -7.47
N ARG A 31 3.07 20.46 -7.39
CA ARG A 31 2.50 19.92 -6.16
C ARG A 31 2.09 18.47 -6.37
N ILE A 32 2.56 17.59 -5.49
CA ILE A 32 2.16 16.17 -5.48
C ILE A 32 1.29 15.93 -4.26
N ASP A 33 0.01 15.65 -4.50
CA ASP A 33 -0.91 15.21 -3.46
C ASP A 33 -1.06 13.69 -3.54
N THR A 34 -0.70 13.00 -2.46
CA THR A 34 -0.79 11.54 -2.34
C THR A 34 -2.02 11.16 -1.56
N ILE A 35 -2.89 10.34 -2.15
CA ILE A 35 -4.06 9.79 -1.46
C ILE A 35 -3.74 8.35 -1.09
N GLU A 36 -3.42 8.14 0.19
CA GLU A 36 -3.29 6.80 0.75
C GLU A 36 -4.67 6.28 1.18
N PRO A 37 -5.00 5.01 0.87
CA PRO A 37 -6.22 4.41 1.34
C PRO A 37 -6.12 4.25 2.86
N LYS A 38 -7.05 4.85 3.59
CA LYS A 38 -7.13 4.70 5.05
C LYS A 38 -7.53 3.26 5.38
N LEU A 39 -6.55 2.41 5.67
CA LEU A 39 -6.82 1.04 6.10
C LEU A 39 -7.53 1.06 7.45
N SER A 40 -8.54 0.20 7.58
CA SER A 40 -9.22 0.02 8.87
C SER A 40 -8.25 -0.58 9.89
N LYS A 41 -8.45 -0.29 11.19
CA LYS A 41 -7.67 -0.91 12.27
C LYS A 41 -7.68 -2.44 12.18
N ARG A 42 -8.82 -3.03 11.76
CA ARG A 42 -8.98 -4.48 11.56
C ARG A 42 -8.07 -5.00 10.45
N THR A 43 -8.01 -4.29 9.33
CA THR A 43 -7.17 -4.66 8.17
C THR A 43 -5.69 -4.58 8.54
N ILE A 44 -5.26 -3.53 9.24
CA ILE A 44 -3.87 -3.39 9.70
C ILE A 44 -3.49 -4.54 10.63
N LYS A 45 -4.38 -4.93 11.55
CA LYS A 45 -4.14 -6.06 12.45
C LYS A 45 -4.01 -7.39 11.69
N ALA A 46 -4.85 -7.63 10.68
CA ALA A 46 -4.79 -8.84 9.87
C ALA A 46 -3.48 -8.94 9.06
N ILE A 47 -3.02 -7.83 8.46
CA ILE A 47 -1.73 -7.79 7.74
C ILE A 47 -0.58 -8.17 8.69
N LYS A 48 -0.53 -7.55 9.88
CA LYS A 48 0.50 -7.86 10.88
C LYS A 48 0.46 -9.32 11.35
N ALA A 49 -0.72 -9.90 11.51
CA ALA A 49 -0.84 -11.32 11.88
C ALA A 49 -0.21 -12.22 10.81
N VAL A 50 -0.43 -11.93 9.52
CA VAL A 50 0.19 -12.66 8.41
C VAL A 50 1.71 -12.48 8.39
N GLU A 51 2.21 -11.24 8.53
CA GLU A 51 3.65 -10.92 8.53
C GLU A 51 4.40 -11.59 9.67
N CYS A 52 3.81 -11.63 10.87
CA CYS A 52 4.40 -12.26 12.05
C CYS A 52 4.24 -13.80 12.08
N GLY A 53 3.54 -14.38 11.11
CA GLY A 53 3.26 -15.82 11.08
C GLY A 53 2.18 -16.29 12.07
N ASP A 54 1.44 -15.37 12.69
CA ASP A 54 0.31 -15.62 13.58
C ASP A 54 -0.97 -15.93 12.76
N VAL A 55 -0.84 -16.91 11.86
CA VAL A 55 -1.90 -17.36 10.95
C VAL A 55 -1.82 -18.87 10.73
N ILE A 56 -2.98 -19.51 10.64
CA ILE A 56 -3.08 -20.92 10.30
C ILE A 56 -2.97 -21.05 8.78
N ARG A 57 -1.84 -21.57 8.30
CA ARG A 57 -1.67 -21.91 6.87
C ARG A 57 -2.33 -23.25 6.59
N CYS A 58 -3.28 -23.24 5.65
CA CYS A 58 -3.95 -24.43 5.16
C CYS A 58 -3.60 -24.61 3.68
N LYS A 59 -3.36 -25.85 3.26
CA LYS A 59 -3.06 -26.16 1.85
C LYS A 59 -4.29 -25.94 0.96
N ASP A 60 -5.44 -26.34 1.46
CA ASP A 60 -6.72 -26.30 0.77
C ASP A 60 -7.87 -26.17 1.79
N PHE A 61 -9.11 -26.16 1.29
CA PHE A 61 -10.29 -25.99 2.12
C PHE A 61 -10.58 -27.19 3.02
N GLU A 62 -10.21 -28.41 2.61
CA GLU A 62 -10.40 -29.60 3.44
C GLU A 62 -9.42 -29.62 4.63
N ASP A 63 -8.18 -29.19 4.42
CA ASP A 63 -7.21 -28.94 5.51
C ASP A 63 -7.68 -27.83 6.45
N PHE A 64 -8.32 -26.78 5.92
CA PHE A 64 -8.92 -25.72 6.74
C PHE A 64 -10.06 -26.25 7.63
N LYS A 65 -11.00 -27.01 7.07
CA LYS A 65 -12.12 -27.59 7.84
C LYS A 65 -11.60 -28.37 9.04
N LYS A 66 -10.64 -29.27 8.81
CA LYS A 66 -10.06 -30.13 9.85
C LYS A 66 -9.32 -29.37 10.96
N LYS A 67 -8.73 -28.22 10.65
CA LYS A 67 -7.90 -27.46 11.62
C LYS A 67 -8.69 -26.41 12.41
N VAL A 68 -9.81 -25.95 11.88
CA VAL A 68 -10.51 -24.75 12.38
C VAL A 68 -11.97 -25.02 12.72
N LEU A 69 -12.64 -25.92 12.01
CA LEU A 69 -14.08 -26.17 12.16
C LEU A 69 -14.40 -27.48 12.89
N GLU A 70 -13.47 -28.44 12.87
CA GLU A 70 -13.53 -29.73 13.58
C GLU A 70 -12.59 -29.73 14.78
#